data_AF-A0A087T7Q5-F1
#
_entry.id   AF-A0A087T7Q5-F1
#
_cell.length_a   1.000
_cell.length_b   1.000
_cell.length_c   1.000
_cell.angle_alpha   90.00
_cell.angle_beta   90.00
_cell.angle_gamma   90.00
#
_symmetry.space_group_name_H-M   'P 1'
#
loop_
_entity.id
_entity.type
_entity.pdbx_description
1 polymer ?
#
loop_
_entity_poly.entity_id
_entity_poly.type
_entity_poly.pdbx_seq_one_letter_code
_entity_poly.pdbx_strand_id
1 'polypeptide(L)'
;MTSDLNKIDFRNIQEQASWVCQCEDDAIRQLLVEFRQTLQHHLWLEEWATWLEKIVHKTLEPYEGKPAYPKAARQFLLKWSFYSSLVIRDLTLRSAASFGSFHLLRLLYDEYMFFVVEHCIAKATGTTSIAVMG
;
A
#
# COMPACT_ATOMS: atom_id res chain seq x y z
N MET A 1 -8.31 12.05 -12.44
CA MET A 1 -7.52 11.40 -11.38
C MET A 1 -6.29 12.21 -10.99
N THR A 2 -5.33 12.46 -11.88
CA THR A 2 -4.09 13.21 -11.57
C THR A 2 -4.32 14.63 -11.02
N SER A 3 -5.30 15.37 -11.56
CA SER A 3 -5.66 16.71 -11.07
C SER A 3 -6.18 16.71 -9.64
N ASP A 4 -6.98 15.71 -9.25
CA ASP A 4 -7.49 15.56 -7.89
C ASP A 4 -6.42 15.02 -6.94
N LEU A 5 -5.56 14.12 -7.41
CA LEU A 5 -4.39 13.63 -6.65
C LEU A 5 -3.48 14.79 -6.23
N ASN A 6 -3.25 15.77 -7.12
CA ASN A 6 -2.40 16.92 -6.83
C ASN A 6 -2.98 17.88 -5.78
N LYS A 7 -4.29 17.80 -5.49
CA LYS A 7 -4.95 18.60 -4.46
C LYS A 7 -4.85 17.98 -3.07
N ILE A 8 -4.46 16.71 -2.97
CA ILE A 8 -4.37 16.01 -1.70
C ILE A 8 -3.27 16.61 -0.84
N ASP A 9 -3.57 16.84 0.44
CA ASP A 9 -2.59 17.28 1.42
C ASP A 9 -1.75 16.10 1.93
N PHE A 10 -0.80 15.68 1.10
CA PHE A 10 0.12 14.59 1.43
C PHE A 10 1.02 14.91 2.61
N ARG A 11 1.24 16.19 2.93
CA ARG A 11 2.04 16.57 4.11
C ARG A 11 1.28 16.21 5.38
N ASN A 12 0.03 16.62 5.50
CA ASN A 12 -0.80 16.28 6.66
C ASN A 12 -1.03 14.77 6.78
N ILE A 13 -1.25 14.08 5.65
CA ILE A 13 -1.35 12.62 5.63
C ILE A 13 -0.06 11.97 6.14
N GLN A 14 1.11 12.44 5.68
CA GLN A 14 2.41 11.93 6.11
C GLN A 14 2.64 12.17 7.60
N GLU A 15 2.34 13.35 8.12
CA GLU A 15 2.49 13.69 9.54
C GLU A 15 1.63 12.75 10.42
N GLN A 16 0.37 12.50 10.04
CA GLN A 16 -0.51 11.57 10.75
C GLN A 16 -0.04 10.11 10.66
N ALA A 17 0.40 9.67 9.47
CA ALA A 17 0.92 8.33 9.27
C ALA A 17 2.22 8.10 10.05
N SER A 18 3.16 9.04 10.01
CA SER A 18 4.41 8.96 10.77
C SER A 18 4.11 8.86 12.28
N TRP A 19 3.18 9.69 12.78
CA TRP A 19 2.77 9.68 14.19
C TRP A 19 2.11 8.36 14.64
N VAL A 20 1.20 7.80 13.83
CA VAL A 20 0.40 6.62 14.22
C VAL A 20 1.09 5.30 13.88
N CYS A 21 1.64 5.19 12.66
CA CYS A 21 2.12 3.93 12.10
C CYS A 21 3.65 3.84 12.00
N GLN A 22 4.39 4.87 12.44
CA GLN A 22 5.85 4.95 12.31
C GLN A 22 6.28 4.66 10.86
N CYS A 23 5.58 5.30 9.94
CA CYS A 23 5.79 5.15 8.52
C CYS A 23 6.97 6.05 8.11
N GLU A 24 8.01 5.48 7.48
CA GLU A 24 9.24 6.21 7.11
C GLU A 24 8.96 7.21 5.98
N ASP A 25 9.30 8.48 6.22
CA ASP A 25 8.98 9.59 5.31
C ASP A 25 9.53 9.39 3.89
N ASP A 26 10.77 8.93 3.76
CA ASP A 26 11.39 8.76 2.45
C ASP A 26 10.79 7.57 1.68
N ALA A 27 10.43 6.49 2.37
CA ALA A 27 9.75 5.35 1.76
C ALA A 27 8.39 5.78 1.21
N ILE A 28 7.60 6.52 1.98
CA ILE A 28 6.29 7.00 1.53
C ILE A 28 6.40 8.01 0.39
N ARG A 29 7.36 8.94 0.46
CA ARG A 29 7.62 9.90 -0.63
C ARG A 29 7.94 9.17 -1.93
N GLN A 30 8.81 8.18 -1.87
CA GLN A 30 9.17 7.36 -3.03
C GLN A 30 7.95 6.61 -3.58
N LEU A 31 7.14 6.00 -2.71
CA LEU A 31 5.88 5.34 -3.11
C LEU A 31 4.92 6.29 -3.81
N LEU A 32 4.79 7.53 -3.31
CA LEU A 32 3.93 8.53 -3.92
C LEU A 32 4.44 8.98 -5.30
N VAL A 33 5.76 9.11 -5.47
CA VAL A 33 6.37 9.42 -6.76
C VAL A 33 6.09 8.31 -7.76
N GLU A 34 6.34 7.06 -7.38
CA GLU A 34 6.07 5.90 -8.23
C GLU A 34 4.58 5.80 -8.58
N PHE A 35 3.69 5.94 -7.59
CA PHE A 35 2.24 5.93 -7.82
C PHE A 35 1.79 6.99 -8.84
N ARG A 36 2.35 8.21 -8.76
CA ARG A 36 2.06 9.29 -9.72
C ARG A 36 2.52 8.93 -11.13
N GLN A 37 3.69 8.31 -11.28
CA GLN A 37 4.20 7.86 -12.58
C GLN A 37 3.32 6.76 -13.16
N THR A 38 2.96 5.76 -12.36
CA THR A 38 2.08 4.64 -12.75
C THR A 38 0.70 5.14 -13.18
N LEU A 39 0.15 6.13 -12.48
CA LEU A 39 -1.15 6.73 -12.82
C LEU A 39 -1.12 7.53 -14.13
N GLN A 40 0.04 8.09 -14.52
CA GLN A 40 0.19 8.89 -15.74
C GLN A 40 0.36 8.05 -17.01
N HIS A 41 0.93 6.85 -16.90
CA HIS A 41 1.36 6.07 -18.08
C HIS A 41 0.28 5.12 -18.64
N HIS A 42 -0.97 5.18 -18.18
CA HIS A 42 -2.03 4.24 -18.57
C HIS A 42 -1.56 2.77 -18.52
N LEU A 43 -0.83 2.42 -17.46
CA LEU A 43 -0.26 1.08 -17.34
C LEU A 43 -1.33 0.00 -17.27
N TRP A 44 -0.99 -1.17 -17.80
CA TRP A 44 -1.81 -2.37 -17.78
C TRP A 44 -1.94 -2.88 -16.34
N LEU A 45 -2.99 -3.67 -16.06
CA LEU A 45 -3.26 -4.17 -14.71
C LEU A 45 -2.08 -4.96 -14.13
N GLU A 46 -1.37 -5.70 -14.99
CA GLU A 46 -0.20 -6.51 -14.66
C GLU A 46 0.97 -5.66 -14.16
N GLU A 47 1.12 -4.44 -14.66
CA GLU A 47 2.18 -3.52 -14.23
C GLU A 47 1.86 -2.93 -12.85
N TRP A 48 0.59 -2.68 -12.56
CA TRP A 48 0.13 -2.31 -11.21
C TRP A 48 0.40 -3.44 -10.22
N ALA A 49 0.04 -4.67 -10.58
CA ALA A 49 0.30 -5.87 -9.79
C ALA A 49 1.81 -6.02 -9.47
N THR A 50 2.65 -5.91 -10.50
CA THR A 50 4.11 -5.98 -10.35
C THR A 50 4.65 -4.88 -9.44
N TRP A 51 4.14 -3.64 -9.57
CA TRP A 51 4.53 -2.54 -8.71
C TRP A 51 4.14 -2.78 -7.24
N LEU A 52 2.92 -3.25 -6.98
CA LEU A 52 2.46 -3.58 -5.63
C LEU A 52 3.30 -4.70 -4.99
N GLU A 53 3.60 -5.77 -5.73
CA GLU A 53 4.49 -6.84 -5.26
C GLU A 53 5.87 -6.32 -4.88
N LYS A 54 6.45 -5.46 -5.73
CA LYS A 54 7.76 -4.85 -5.47
C LYS A 54 7.76 -4.08 -4.15
N ILE A 55 6.68 -3.39 -3.82
CA ILE A 55 6.55 -2.65 -2.55
C ILE A 55 6.58 -3.61 -1.36
N VAL A 56 5.81 -4.70 -1.43
CA VAL A 56 5.77 -5.73 -0.37
C VAL A 56 7.16 -6.33 -0.19
N HIS A 57 7.76 -6.82 -1.28
CA HIS A 57 9.06 -7.49 -1.23
C HIS A 57 10.16 -6.57 -0.70
N LYS A 58 10.25 -5.32 -1.19
CA LYS A 58 11.22 -4.34 -0.70
C LYS A 58 11.03 -4.04 0.79
N THR A 59 9.80 -3.99 1.27
CA THR A 59 9.52 -3.73 2.69
C THR A 59 9.87 -4.92 3.58
N LEU A 60 9.72 -6.14 3.06
CA LEU A 60 9.94 -7.37 3.83
C LEU A 60 11.35 -7.96 3.70
N GLU A 61 12.13 -7.54 2.70
CA GLU A 61 13.52 -7.95 2.47
C GLU A 61 14.38 -7.90 3.75
N PRO A 62 14.34 -6.85 4.59
CA PRO A 62 15.16 -6.81 5.81
C PRO A 62 14.77 -7.87 6.86
N TYR A 63 13.61 -8.51 6.73
CA TYR A 63 13.08 -9.50 7.66
C TYR A 63 13.25 -10.93 7.16
N GLU A 64 13.74 -11.16 5.93
CA GLU A 64 13.85 -12.49 5.35
C GLU A 64 14.67 -13.45 6.23
N GLY A 65 14.16 -14.67 6.39
CA GLY A 65 14.74 -15.69 7.28
C GLY A 65 14.62 -15.39 8.78
N LYS A 66 14.06 -14.24 9.18
CA LYS A 66 13.91 -13.87 10.60
C LYS A 66 12.54 -14.30 11.14
N PRO A 67 12.45 -14.72 12.41
CA PRO A 67 11.18 -15.04 13.05
C PRO A 67 10.20 -13.84 13.11
N ALA A 68 10.71 -12.62 12.95
CA ALA A 68 9.89 -11.41 12.89
C ALA A 68 9.16 -11.23 11.54
N TYR A 69 9.46 -12.01 10.50
CA TYR A 69 8.90 -11.83 9.15
C TYR A 69 7.36 -11.78 9.12
N PRO A 70 6.63 -12.75 9.72
CA PRO A 70 5.15 -12.71 9.68
C PRO A 70 4.57 -11.49 10.40
N LYS A 71 5.24 -11.04 11.48
CA LYS A 71 4.83 -9.84 12.22
C LYS A 71 5.06 -8.59 11.37
N ALA A 72 6.21 -8.47 10.71
CA ALA A 72 6.52 -7.35 9.83
C ALA A 72 5.56 -7.29 8.63
N ALA A 73 5.23 -8.43 8.05
CA ALA A 73 4.28 -8.59 6.95
C ALA A 73 2.86 -8.11 7.32
N ARG A 74 2.34 -8.51 8.50
CA ARG A 74 1.08 -7.99 9.02
C ARG A 74 1.14 -6.50 9.37
N GLN A 75 2.27 -6.05 9.92
CA GLN A 75 2.47 -4.62 10.20
C GLN A 75 2.46 -3.78 8.92
N PHE A 76 3.02 -4.29 7.82
CA PHE A 76 2.95 -3.63 6.52
C PHE A 76 1.51 -3.42 6.08
N LEU A 77 0.63 -4.44 6.17
CA LEU A 77 -0.79 -4.30 5.82
C LEU A 77 -1.50 -3.25 6.67
N LEU A 78 -1.18 -3.16 7.98
CA LEU A 78 -1.72 -2.12 8.86
C LEU A 78 -1.26 -0.71 8.42
N LYS A 79 0.03 -0.55 8.11
CA LYS A 79 0.59 0.73 7.61
C LYS A 79 -0.06 1.12 6.27
N TRP A 80 -0.16 0.17 5.35
CA TRP A 80 -0.81 0.33 4.05
C TRP A 80 -2.25 0.77 4.21
N SER A 81 -3.03 0.03 5.02
CA SER A 81 -4.45 0.29 5.24
C SER A 81 -4.70 1.65 5.89
N PHE A 82 -3.88 2.01 6.88
CA PHE A 82 -3.99 3.29 7.54
C PHE A 82 -3.72 4.45 6.57
N TYR A 83 -2.57 4.43 5.89
CA TYR A 83 -2.11 5.54 5.05
C TYR A 83 -3.11 5.85 3.92
N SER A 84 -3.46 4.82 3.17
CA SER A 84 -4.42 4.87 2.08
C SER A 84 -5.84 5.27 2.53
N SER A 85 -6.28 4.91 3.73
CA SER A 85 -7.54 5.41 4.30
C SER A 85 -7.51 6.93 4.50
N LEU A 86 -6.36 7.50 4.87
CA LEU A 86 -6.21 8.95 4.97
C LEU A 86 -6.29 9.62 3.58
N VAL A 87 -5.73 8.99 2.55
CA VAL A 87 -5.82 9.45 1.15
C VAL A 87 -7.27 9.45 0.68
N ILE A 88 -8.00 8.36 0.89
CA ILE A 88 -9.42 8.26 0.53
C ILE A 88 -10.26 9.28 1.30
N ARG A 89 -10.01 9.45 2.60
CA ARG A 89 -10.69 10.46 3.43
C ARG A 89 -10.50 11.87 2.90
N ASP A 90 -9.27 12.25 2.53
CA ASP A 90 -8.99 13.60 1.97
C ASP A 90 -9.71 13.80 0.62
N LEU A 91 -9.73 12.79 -0.25
CA LEU A 91 -10.50 12.80 -1.50
C LEU A 91 -12.02 12.96 -1.25
N THR A 92 -12.57 12.27 -0.24
CA THR A 92 -13.98 12.40 0.16
C THR A 92 -14.28 13.83 0.64
N LEU A 93 -13.46 14.38 1.53
CA LEU A 93 -13.66 15.72 2.09
C LEU A 93 -13.60 16.82 1.03
N ARG A 94 -12.80 16.62 -0.02
CA ARG A 94 -12.70 17.54 -1.17
C ARG A 94 -13.78 17.35 -2.22
N SER A 95 -14.65 16.35 -2.06
CA SER A 95 -15.63 15.96 -3.10
C SER A 95 -14.96 15.78 -4.47
N ALA A 96 -13.80 15.09 -4.50
CA ALA A 96 -13.02 14.91 -5.72
C ALA A 96 -13.84 14.21 -6.80
N ALA A 97 -13.81 14.75 -8.03
CA ALA A 97 -14.58 14.19 -9.15
C ALA A 97 -14.13 12.75 -9.48
N SER A 98 -12.86 12.43 -9.25
CA SER A 98 -12.35 11.07 -9.42
C SER A 98 -12.36 10.20 -8.16
N PHE A 99 -13.12 10.57 -7.12
CA PHE A 99 -13.23 9.79 -5.88
C PHE A 99 -13.60 8.33 -6.16
N GLY A 100 -14.63 8.08 -6.98
CA GLY A 100 -15.08 6.72 -7.29
C GLY A 100 -13.98 5.84 -7.89
N SER A 101 -13.19 6.39 -8.82
CA SER A 101 -12.06 5.66 -9.42
C SER A 101 -10.96 5.33 -8.40
N PHE A 102 -10.59 6.28 -7.54
CA PHE A 102 -9.63 6.02 -6.47
C PHE A 102 -10.14 5.01 -5.45
N HIS A 103 -11.44 5.03 -5.15
CA HIS A 103 -12.06 4.07 -4.25
C HIS A 103 -12.04 2.64 -4.83
N LEU A 104 -12.31 2.48 -6.12
CA LEU A 104 -12.19 1.17 -6.79
C LEU A 104 -10.74 0.66 -6.80
N LEU A 105 -9.77 1.54 -7.12
CA LEU A 105 -8.35 1.18 -7.04
C LEU A 105 -7.95 0.75 -5.61
N ARG A 106 -8.44 1.48 -4.60
CA ARG A 106 -8.21 1.16 -3.19
C ARG A 106 -8.67 -0.26 -2.85
N LEU A 107 -9.91 -0.61 -3.20
CA LEU A 107 -10.48 -1.93 -2.93
C LEU A 107 -9.67 -3.03 -3.61
N LEU A 108 -9.33 -2.84 -4.90
CA LEU A 108 -8.53 -3.79 -5.65
C LEU A 108 -7.14 -4.00 -5.02
N TYR A 109 -6.45 -2.90 -4.68
CA TYR A 109 -5.10 -3.00 -4.14
C TYR A 109 -5.08 -3.58 -2.73
N ASP A 110 -6.13 -3.37 -1.93
CA ASP A 110 -6.24 -4.03 -0.62
C ASP A 110 -6.30 -5.54 -0.75
N GLU A 111 -7.19 -6.05 -1.60
CA GLU A 111 -7.31 -7.49 -1.85
C GLU A 111 -6.01 -8.06 -2.40
N TYR A 112 -5.37 -7.35 -3.33
CA TYR A 112 -4.11 -7.80 -3.91
C TYR A 112 -2.95 -7.78 -2.91
N MET A 113 -2.79 -6.71 -2.14
CA MET A 113 -1.76 -6.61 -1.10
C MET A 113 -1.93 -7.69 -0.04
N PHE A 114 -3.17 -7.96 0.36
CA PHE A 114 -3.49 -9.04 1.28
C PHE A 114 -3.05 -10.39 0.70
N PHE A 115 -3.47 -10.70 -0.52
CA PHE A 115 -3.05 -11.91 -1.24
C PHE A 115 -1.53 -12.07 -1.31
N VAL A 116 -0.79 -11.03 -1.72
CA VAL A 116 0.67 -11.09 -1.84
C VAL A 116 1.33 -11.33 -0.48
N VAL A 117 0.89 -10.62 0.54
CA VAL A 117 1.44 -10.73 1.90
C VAL A 117 1.18 -12.11 2.49
N GLU A 118 -0.01 -12.69 2.30
CA GLU A 118 -0.30 -14.05 2.75
C GLU A 118 0.63 -15.08 2.11
N HIS A 119 0.86 -14.98 0.80
CA HIS A 119 1.78 -15.88 0.10
C HIS A 119 3.22 -15.72 0.57
N CYS A 120 3.64 -14.48 0.87
CA CYS A 120 4.95 -14.20 1.44
C CYS A 120 5.11 -14.87 2.81
N ILE A 121 4.11 -14.74 3.69
CA ILE A 121 4.15 -15.38 5.02
C ILE A 121 4.16 -16.90 4.87
N ALA A 122 3.24 -17.47 4.08
CA ALA A 122 3.12 -18.91 3.87
C ALA A 122 4.44 -19.53 3.39
N LYS A 123 5.08 -18.88 2.40
CA LYS A 123 6.40 -19.28 1.91
C LYS A 123 7.47 -19.20 2.99
N ALA A 124 7.49 -18.13 3.78
CA ALA A 124 8.47 -17.94 4.85
C ALA A 124 8.30 -18.92 6.02
N THR A 125 7.08 -19.38 6.30
CA THR A 125 6.76 -20.31 7.39
C THR A 125 6.66 -21.77 6.94
N GLY A 126 6.76 -22.05 5.64
CA GLY A 126 6.57 -23.40 5.10
C GLY A 126 5.15 -23.93 5.27
N THR A 127 4.16 -23.04 5.32
CA THR A 127 2.74 -23.39 5.48
C THR A 127 1.97 -23.07 4.19
N THR A 128 0.69 -23.44 4.14
CA THR A 128 -0.21 -23.02 3.05
C THR A 128 -0.77 -21.62 3.33
N SER A 129 -1.14 -20.88 2.28
CA SER A 129 -1.74 -19.54 2.43
C SER A 129 -3.03 -19.57 3.27
N ILE A 130 -3.84 -20.62 3.14
CA ILE A 130 -5.06 -20.80 3.96
C ILE A 130 -4.76 -20.99 5.45
N ALA A 131 -3.60 -21.54 5.81
CA ALA A 131 -3.19 -21.68 7.21
C ALA A 131 -2.69 -20.35 7.82
N VAL A 132 -2.39 -19.33 7.00
CA VAL A 132 -1.97 -17.99 7.45
C VAL A 132 -3.18 -17.12 7.83
N MET A 133 -4.36 -17.41 7.28
CA MET A 133 -5.63 -16.70 7.53
C MET A 133 -6.17 -16.91 8.96
N GLY A 134 -5.66 -17.91 9.69
CA GLY A 134 -6.15 -18.36 11.00
C GLY A 134 -5.41 -17.80 12.20
#